data_AF-A0A4U9IYX7-F1
#
_entry.id   AF-A0A4U9IYX7-F1
#
_cell.length_a   1.000
_cell.length_b   1.000
_cell.length_c   1.000
_cell.angle_alpha   90.00
_cell.angle_beta   90.00
_cell.angle_gamma   90.00
#
_symmetry.space_group_name_H-M   'P 1'
#
loop_
_entity.id
_entity.type
_entity.pdbx_description
1 polymer ?
#
loop_
_entity_poly.entity_id
_entity_poly.type
_entity_poly.pdbx_seq_one_letter_code
_entity_poly.pdbx_strand_id
1 'polypeptide(L)' 'MADITLISGSTLGGAEYVAEHLAEKLEDAGFSTETLHGPLLEDLPIDGIWLLITSTHGAGDLPGQPSSFI' A
#
# COMPACT_ATOMS: atom_id res chain seq x y z
N MET A 1 2.94 -8.19 14.52
CA MET A 1 3.22 -6.75 14.56
C MET A 1 4.18 -6.54 13.41
N ALA A 2 3.69 -5.99 12.30
CA ALA A 2 4.54 -5.69 11.14
C ALA A 2 5.33 -4.41 11.45
N ASP A 3 6.60 -4.38 11.11
CA ASP A 3 7.42 -3.16 11.22
C ASP A 3 6.99 -2.14 10.16
N ILE A 4 6.52 -2.60 9.00
CA ILE A 4 6.12 -1.78 7.87
C ILE A 4 4.83 -2.32 7.23
N THR A 5 3.80 -1.48 7.16
CA THR A 5 2.54 -1.78 6.45
C THR A 5 2.56 -1.11 5.08
N LEU A 6 2.52 -1.90 4.00
CA LEU A 6 2.45 -1.43 2.63
C LEU A 6 0.98 -1.29 2.23
N ILE A 7 0.59 -0.09 1.82
CA ILE A 7 -0.78 0.25 1.44
C ILE A 7 -0.77 0.59 -0.03
N SER A 8 -1.37 -0.26 -0.88
CA SER A 8 -1.36 -0.09 -2.33
C SER A 8 -2.73 0.32 -2.88
N GLY A 9 -2.76 1.31 -3.77
CA GLY A 9 -3.97 1.77 -4.45
C GLY A 9 -3.71 1.92 -5.94
N SER A 10 -4.40 1.12 -6.76
CA SER A 10 -4.29 1.25 -8.23
C SER A 10 -5.60 0.94 -8.93
N THR A 11 -5.83 1.62 -10.05
CA THR A 11 -6.93 1.26 -10.97
C THR A 11 -6.54 0.11 -11.91
N LEU A 12 -5.25 -0.12 -12.13
CA LEU A 12 -4.71 -1.06 -13.14
C LEU A 12 -3.72 -2.07 -12.54
N GLY A 13 -3.66 -2.19 -11.20
CA GLY A 13 -2.79 -3.15 -10.50
C GLY A 13 -1.29 -2.82 -10.50
N GLY A 14 -0.87 -1.70 -11.10
CA GLY A 14 0.55 -1.32 -11.16
C GLY A 14 1.15 -1.03 -9.78
N ALA A 15 0.39 -0.37 -8.91
CA ALA A 15 0.84 -0.08 -7.54
C ALA A 15 0.90 -1.34 -6.67
N GLU A 16 -0.01 -2.29 -6.89
CA GLU A 16 -0.05 -3.57 -6.18
C GLU A 16 1.21 -4.38 -6.50
N TYR A 17 1.57 -4.49 -7.77
CA TYR A 17 2.81 -5.17 -8.19
C TYR A 17 4.06 -4.56 -7.55
N VAL A 18 4.13 -3.24 -7.47
CA VAL A 18 5.27 -2.54 -6.85
C VAL A 18 5.28 -2.77 -5.33
N ALA A 19 4.11 -2.79 -4.68
CA ALA A 19 4.00 -3.06 -3.25
C ALA A 19 4.48 -4.48 -2.91
N GLU A 20 4.04 -5.49 -3.66
CA GLU A 20 4.51 -6.87 -3.49
C GLU A 20 6.04 -6.97 -3.64
N HIS A 21 6.59 -6.34 -4.68
CA HIS A 21 8.04 -6.37 -4.89
C HIS A 21 8.84 -5.63 -3.81
N LEU A 22 8.26 -4.60 -3.19
CA LEU A 22 8.85 -3.89 -2.06
C LEU A 22 8.78 -4.72 -0.78
N ALA A 23 7.66 -5.43 -0.55
CA ALA A 23 7.51 -6.34 0.59
C ALA A 23 8.62 -7.39 0.59
N GLU A 24 8.84 -8.07 -0.54
CA GLU A 24 9.93 -9.06 -0.69
C GLU A 24 11.31 -8.47 -0.31
N LYS A 25 11.61 -7.26 -0.78
CA LYS A 25 12.91 -6.60 -0.48
C LYS A 25 13.06 -6.21 0.99
N LEU A 26 11.97 -5.81 1.63
CA LEU A 26 11.96 -5.44 3.03
C LEU A 26 12.11 -6.68 3.92
N GLU A 27 11.46 -7.78 3.54
CA GLU A 27 11.64 -9.08 4.19
C GLU A 27 13.07 -9.59 4.05
N ASP A 28 13.67 -9.49 2.86
CA ASP A 28 15.09 -9.80 2.62
C ASP A 28 16.04 -8.93 3.47
N ALA A 29 15.65 -7.68 3.75
CA ALA A 29 16.38 -6.77 4.62
C ALA A 29 16.14 -7.03 6.13
N GLY A 30 15.29 -8.00 6.47
CA GLY A 30 14.99 -8.40 7.85
C GLY A 30 13.86 -7.62 8.52
N PHE A 31 13.05 -6.87 7.76
CA PHE A 31 11.85 -6.22 8.28
C PHE A 31 10.64 -7.14 8.16
N SER A 32 9.69 -7.03 9.09
CA SER A 32 8.39 -7.67 8.93
C SER A 32 7.44 -6.76 8.16
N THR A 33 6.78 -7.29 7.12
CA THR A 33 5.88 -6.52 6.27
C THR A 33 4.45 -7.04 6.25
N GLU A 34 3.51 -6.15 5.98
CA GLU A 34 2.10 -6.48 5.75
C GLU A 34 1.59 -5.65 4.57
N THR A 35 1.04 -6.30 3.53
CA THR A 35 0.52 -5.61 2.35
C THR A 35 -1.00 -5.54 2.38
N LEU A 36 -1.55 -4.34 2.19
CA LEU A 36 -2.98 -4.05 2.16
C LEU A 36 -3.32 -3.38 0.82
N HIS A 37 -4.22 -4.00 0.05
CA HIS A 37 -4.67 -3.47 -1.24
C HIS A 37 -6.01 -2.75 -1.11
N GLY A 38 -6.03 -1.44 -1.36
CA GLY A 38 -7.21 -0.59 -1.23
C GLY A 38 -7.94 -0.69 0.12
N PRO A 39 -7.23 -0.65 1.27
CA PRO A 39 -7.87 -0.82 2.57
C PRO A 39 -8.82 0.34 2.89
N LEU A 40 -9.75 0.10 3.81
CA LEU A 40 -10.45 1.19 4.48
C LEU A 40 -9.53 1.81 5.53
N LEU A 41 -9.81 3.06 5.92
CA LEU A 41 -9.07 3.70 7.01
C LEU A 41 -9.19 2.92 8.33
N GLU A 42 -10.31 2.24 8.55
CA GLU A 42 -10.55 1.41 9.74
C GLU A 42 -9.74 0.10 9.75
N ASP A 43 -9.24 -0.35 8.60
CA ASP A 43 -8.40 -1.55 8.49
C ASP A 43 -6.93 -1.25 8.78
N LEU A 44 -6.55 0.02 8.91
CA LEU A 44 -5.15 0.43 9.08
C LEU A 44 -4.72 0.39 10.55
N PRO A 45 -3.50 -0.11 10.85
CA PRO A 45 -2.97 -0.14 12.21
C PRO A 45 -2.66 1.29 12.69
N ILE A 46 -3.20 1.68 13.83
CA ILE A 46 -3.19 3.06 14.35
C ILE A 46 -1.77 3.61 14.58
N ASP A 47 -0.78 2.72 14.74
CA ASP A 47 0.63 3.01 14.92
C ASP A 47 1.53 2.15 14.03
N GLY A 48 2.73 2.65 13.73
CA GLY A 48 3.72 1.96 12.90
C GLY A 48 4.21 2.78 11.72
N ILE A 49 4.95 2.12 10.83
CA ILE A 49 5.44 2.72 9.59
C ILE A 49 4.51 2.29 8.46
N TRP A 50 3.92 3.27 7.77
CA TRP A 50 3.12 3.01 6.58
C TRP A 50 3.89 3.41 5.32
N LEU A 51 3.87 2.53 4.32
CA LEU A 51 4.39 2.79 2.99
C LEU A 51 3.21 2.88 2.01
N LEU A 52 2.95 4.07 1.47
CA LEU A 52 1.84 4.29 0.54
C LEU A 52 2.31 4.16 -0.90
N ILE A 53 1.80 3.18 -1.65
CA ILE A 53 2.08 3.00 -3.07
C ILE A 53 0.79 3.28 -3.83
N THR A 54 0.75 4.36 -4.61
CA THR A 54 -0.46 4.72 -5.36
C THR A 54 -0.13 5.08 -6.80
N SER A 55 -0.99 4.67 -7.73
CA SER A 55 -0.89 5.07 -9.13
C SER A 55 -1.74 6.31 -9.38
N THR A 56 -1.12 7.43 -9.77
CA THR A 56 -1.88 8.60 -10.22
C THR A 56 -2.42 8.37 -11.63
N HIS A 57 -3.69 8.70 -11.89
CA HIS A 57 -4.14 8.91 -13.27
C HIS A 57 -3.49 10.19 -13.81
N GLY A 58 -3.19 10.28 -15.12
CA GLY A 58 -2.28 11.28 -15.69
C GLY A 58 -2.53 12.76 -15.39
N ALA A 59 -3.66 13.13 -14.78
CA ALA A 59 -3.97 14.47 -14.28
C ALA A 59 -3.59 14.71 -12.80
N GLY A 60 -3.04 13.72 -12.10
CA GLY A 60 -2.71 13.78 -10.67
C GLY A 60 -3.80 13.25 -9.75
N ASP A 61 -4.90 12.73 -10.29
CA ASP A 61 -5.96 12.11 -9.50
C ASP A 61 -5.48 10.76 -8.94
N LEU A 62 -5.72 10.57 -7.64
CA LEU A 62 -5.54 9.28 -6.99
C LEU A 62 -6.61 8.29 -7.49
N PRO A 63 -6.31 6.99 -7.52
CA PRO A 63 -7.23 5.96 -7.97
C PRO A 63 -8.28 5.69 -6.88
N GLY A 64 -9.10 6.68 -6.54
CA GLY A 64 -10.10 6.57 -5.49
C GLY A 64 -11.29 5.72 -5.92
N GLN A 65 -11.44 4.54 -5.32
CA GLN A 65 -12.76 3.91 -5.19
C GLN A 65 -13.52 4.61 -4.05
N PRO A 66 -14.85 4.79 -4.13
CA PRO A 66 -15.60 5.57 -3.14
C PRO A 66 -15.50 5.08 -1.69
N SER A 67 -15.01 3.86 -1.48
CA SER A 67 -14.78 3.28 -0.16
C SER A 67 -13.30 3.21 0.23
N SER A 68 -12.36 3.31 -0.72
CA SER A 68 -10.94 3.07 -0.47
C SER A 68 -10.26 4.28 0.19
N PHE A 69 -9.29 4.02 1.07
CA PHE A 69 -8.44 5.05 1.67
C PHE A 69 -7.57 5.79 0.62
N ILE A 70 -7.26 5.13 -0.50
CA ILE A 70 -6.46 5.65 -1.63
C ILE A 70 -6.97 5.22 -3.00
#